data_AF-A0A066RPI5-F1
#
_entry.id   AF-A0A066RPI5-F1
#
_cell.length_a   1.000
_cell.length_b   1.000
_cell.length_c   1.000
_cell.angle_alpha   90.00
_cell.angle_beta   90.00
_cell.angle_gamma   90.00
#
_symmetry.space_group_name_H-M   'P 1'
#
loop_
_entity.id
_entity.type
_entity.pdbx_description
1 polymer ?
#
loop_
_entity_poly.entity_id
_entity_poly.type
_entity_poly.pdbx_seq_one_letter_code
_entity_poly.pdbx_strand_id
1 'polypeptide(L)'
;MALKHRINRTLQLWLNDLSDRVSINTGQWQAGFGDFLESGLPPAPSDLVIATLNGVMGDVLAERRSRLAQTMAFSSQMQRLSLDPLTLAGQLTSPQPRIVICVHGWCMNDSQWQRKPHDHGRALVKFGYTPVYLRYNTGRHISTNGEEFALLLEQLIDIWPCDVQEIVIIAHSMGGLVSRSACFYASRHQVKWIQKLATLITLGTPHNGAPLAQMVHWVEERTATIPYLQPFATLARMRSAGSKDLSHGAIHHAAWERHVPGVCQLRPPLPDDVACFAIAGCLGKNVQDDRSRRLGDGLVPVASALGEATEHHLALEFPESNQWVCGGMNHMGLLTQASVARRVQGWVLANSR
;
A
#
# COMPACT_ATOMS: atom_id res chain seq x y z
N MET A 1 -35.13 -40.72 2.35
CA MET A 1 -35.34 -39.29 2.03
C MET A 1 -35.38 -38.35 3.24
N ALA A 2 -35.71 -38.81 4.47
CA ALA A 2 -35.86 -37.92 5.64
C ALA A 2 -34.55 -37.45 6.33
N LEU A 3 -33.42 -38.15 6.17
CA LEU A 3 -32.16 -37.83 6.88
C LEU A 3 -31.38 -36.67 6.23
N LYS A 4 -31.44 -36.52 4.89
CA LYS A 4 -30.79 -35.41 4.16
C LYS A 4 -31.45 -34.05 4.40
N HIS A 5 -32.75 -34.03 4.72
CA HIS A 5 -33.49 -32.79 4.98
C HIS A 5 -33.23 -32.22 6.39
N ARG A 6 -32.94 -33.10 7.37
CA ARG A 6 -32.68 -32.70 8.76
C ARG A 6 -31.30 -32.06 8.93
N ILE A 7 -30.28 -32.57 8.21
CA ILE A 7 -28.90 -32.03 8.23
C ILE A 7 -28.85 -30.61 7.63
N ASN A 8 -29.64 -30.35 6.58
CA ASN A 8 -29.64 -29.04 5.91
C ASN A 8 -30.27 -27.94 6.77
N ARG A 9 -31.29 -28.27 7.55
CA ARG A 9 -31.97 -27.34 8.46
C ARG A 9 -31.11 -27.00 9.69
N THR A 10 -30.36 -27.97 10.22
CA THR A 10 -29.41 -27.72 11.32
C THR A 10 -28.23 -26.87 10.87
N LEU A 11 -27.70 -27.09 9.66
CA LEU A 11 -26.65 -26.24 9.08
C LEU A 11 -27.13 -24.81 8.80
N GLN A 12 -28.35 -24.64 8.29
CA GLN A 12 -28.94 -23.31 8.09
C GLN A 12 -29.21 -22.59 9.42
N LEU A 13 -29.68 -23.29 10.45
CA LEU A 13 -29.86 -22.71 11.78
C LEU A 13 -28.52 -22.34 12.42
N TRP A 14 -27.47 -23.13 12.17
CA TRP A 14 -26.11 -22.82 12.65
C TRP A 14 -25.48 -21.64 11.89
N LEU A 15 -25.72 -21.53 10.58
CA LEU A 15 -25.29 -20.40 9.75
C LEU A 15 -26.06 -19.12 10.09
N ASN A 16 -27.35 -19.23 10.42
CA ASN A 16 -28.17 -18.10 10.85
C ASN A 16 -27.82 -17.67 12.28
N ASP A 17 -27.59 -18.60 13.21
CA ASP A 17 -27.09 -18.29 14.56
C ASP A 17 -25.68 -17.68 14.50
N LEU A 18 -24.82 -18.12 13.57
CA LEU A 18 -23.55 -17.45 13.29
C LEU A 18 -23.74 -16.06 12.69
N SER A 19 -24.67 -15.88 11.74
CA SER A 19 -24.97 -14.58 11.14
C SER A 19 -25.55 -13.60 12.16
N ASP A 20 -26.42 -14.07 13.05
CA ASP A 20 -27.09 -13.28 14.08
C ASP A 20 -26.14 -12.97 15.24
N ARG A 21 -25.29 -13.92 15.65
CA ARG A 21 -24.19 -13.62 16.60
C ARG A 21 -23.16 -12.69 15.99
N VAL A 22 -22.93 -12.76 14.68
CA VAL A 22 -22.04 -11.83 13.95
C VAL A 22 -22.65 -10.43 13.85
N SER A 23 -23.96 -10.30 13.64
CA SER A 23 -24.66 -9.03 13.53
C SER A 23 -24.84 -8.34 14.89
N ILE A 24 -25.20 -9.09 15.94
CA ILE A 24 -25.32 -8.61 17.33
C ILE A 24 -23.95 -8.17 17.87
N ASN A 25 -22.85 -8.87 17.54
CA ASN A 25 -21.50 -8.43 17.91
C ASN A 25 -21.09 -7.12 17.21
N THR A 26 -21.55 -6.86 15.98
CA THR A 26 -21.17 -5.63 15.25
C THR A 26 -21.67 -4.36 15.94
N GLY A 27 -22.88 -4.37 16.50
CA GLY A 27 -23.46 -3.21 17.18
C GLY A 27 -22.79 -2.92 18.52
N GLN A 28 -22.52 -3.96 19.32
CA GLN A 28 -21.81 -3.82 20.61
C GLN A 28 -20.34 -3.46 20.43
N TRP A 29 -19.67 -3.99 19.40
CA TRP A 29 -18.31 -3.58 19.04
C TRP A 29 -18.25 -2.11 18.61
N GLN A 30 -19.16 -1.65 17.75
CA GLN A 30 -19.15 -0.26 17.27
C GLN A 30 -19.35 0.78 18.39
N ALA A 31 -20.08 0.41 19.44
CA ALA A 31 -20.30 1.23 20.64
C ALA A 31 -19.07 1.21 21.56
N GLY A 32 -18.62 0.04 22.02
CA GLY A 32 -17.45 -0.06 22.91
C GLY A 32 -16.13 0.39 22.27
N PHE A 33 -16.06 0.37 20.93
CA PHE A 33 -14.92 0.86 20.17
C PHE A 33 -14.90 2.39 20.02
N GLY A 34 -16.07 3.06 19.98
CA GLY A 34 -16.14 4.51 20.04
C GLY A 34 -15.53 5.03 21.34
N ASP A 35 -15.94 4.44 22.47
CA ASP A 35 -15.41 4.76 23.78
C ASP A 35 -13.90 4.50 23.88
N PHE A 36 -13.39 3.40 23.30
CA PHE A 36 -11.96 3.12 23.25
C PHE A 36 -11.17 4.15 22.44
N LEU A 37 -11.66 4.60 21.29
CA LEU A 37 -10.99 5.63 20.47
C LEU A 37 -10.97 7.01 21.15
N GLU A 38 -12.00 7.32 21.93
CA GLU A 38 -12.13 8.61 22.61
C GLU A 38 -11.41 8.66 23.97
N SER A 39 -11.35 7.54 24.71
CA SER A 39 -10.83 7.51 26.08
C SER A 39 -9.66 6.54 26.33
N GLY A 40 -9.44 5.55 25.46
CA GLY A 40 -8.44 4.49 25.62
C GLY A 40 -7.08 4.76 24.96
N LEU A 41 -6.97 5.81 24.14
CA LEU A 41 -5.73 6.20 23.49
C LEU A 41 -5.06 7.37 24.22
N PRO A 42 -3.71 7.42 24.26
CA PRO A 42 -3.02 8.60 24.76
C PRO A 42 -3.44 9.85 23.94
N PRO A 43 -3.37 11.06 24.51
CA PRO A 43 -3.77 12.29 23.82
C PRO A 43 -3.08 12.47 22.47
N ALA A 44 -1.80 12.08 22.41
CA ALA A 44 -0.98 12.03 21.20
C ALA A 44 -0.45 10.60 20.98
N PRO A 45 -1.18 9.74 20.24
CA PRO A 45 -0.71 8.41 19.87
C PRO A 45 0.51 8.50 18.96
N SER A 46 1.41 7.53 19.07
CA SER A 46 2.57 7.49 18.17
C SER A 46 2.15 7.25 16.71
N ASP A 47 2.98 7.68 15.79
CA ASP A 47 2.79 7.54 14.34
C ASP A 47 2.55 6.08 13.91
N LEU A 48 3.18 5.11 14.58
CA LEU A 48 2.99 3.68 14.34
C LEU A 48 1.56 3.22 14.70
N VAL A 49 1.00 3.78 15.77
CA VAL A 49 -0.33 3.43 16.28
C VAL A 49 -1.39 3.98 15.34
N ILE A 50 -1.25 5.25 14.95
CA ILE A 50 -2.12 5.88 13.96
C ILE A 50 -2.09 5.09 12.65
N ALA A 51 -0.90 4.75 12.16
CA ALA A 51 -0.75 3.98 10.93
C ALA A 51 -1.42 2.59 11.01
N THR A 52 -1.27 1.89 12.15
CA THR A 52 -1.89 0.57 12.36
C THR A 52 -3.41 0.66 12.41
N LEU A 53 -3.96 1.65 13.15
CA LEU A 53 -5.40 1.89 13.20
C LEU A 53 -5.96 2.22 11.81
N ASN A 54 -5.27 3.07 11.04
CA ASN A 54 -5.70 3.38 9.68
C ASN A 54 -5.64 2.17 8.76
N GLY A 55 -4.63 1.30 8.87
CA GLY A 55 -4.60 0.08 8.05
C GLY A 55 -5.71 -0.90 8.37
N VAL A 56 -6.04 -1.09 9.65
CA VAL A 56 -7.04 -2.06 10.10
C VAL A 56 -8.48 -1.57 9.89
N MET A 57 -8.72 -0.25 9.99
CA MET A 57 -10.07 0.32 9.97
C MET A 57 -10.16 1.78 9.56
N GLY A 58 -9.22 2.26 8.75
CA GLY A 58 -9.15 3.65 8.36
C GLY A 58 -10.33 4.15 7.52
N ASP A 59 -11.05 3.26 6.83
CA ASP A 59 -12.33 3.57 6.19
C ASP A 59 -13.39 4.00 7.20
N VAL A 60 -13.59 3.23 8.28
CA VAL A 60 -14.50 3.57 9.37
C VAL A 60 -14.07 4.85 10.07
N LEU A 61 -12.76 5.04 10.30
CA LEU A 61 -12.24 6.30 10.86
C LEU A 61 -12.56 7.50 9.97
N ALA A 62 -12.44 7.35 8.65
CA ALA A 62 -12.74 8.39 7.68
C ALA A 62 -14.24 8.71 7.60
N GLU A 63 -15.10 7.69 7.56
CA GLU A 63 -16.56 7.84 7.59
C GLU A 63 -17.03 8.61 8.83
N ARG A 64 -16.43 8.31 9.99
CA ARG A 64 -16.72 8.99 11.26
C ARG A 64 -16.03 10.34 11.43
N ARG A 65 -15.24 10.79 10.44
CA ARG A 65 -14.42 12.01 10.53
C ARG A 65 -13.55 12.07 11.79
N SER A 66 -13.02 10.92 12.19
CA SER A 66 -12.17 10.81 13.38
C SER A 66 -10.89 11.62 13.20
N ARG A 67 -10.42 12.28 14.27
CA ARG A 67 -9.09 12.93 14.29
C ARG A 67 -7.93 11.98 14.00
N LEU A 68 -8.17 10.67 14.13
CA LEU A 68 -7.18 9.62 13.89
C LEU A 68 -7.17 9.18 12.43
N ALA A 69 -8.15 9.57 11.61
CA ALA A 69 -8.16 9.27 10.19
C ALA A 69 -7.05 10.06 9.49
N GLN A 70 -6.14 9.36 8.82
CA GLN A 70 -5.09 10.01 8.03
C GLN A 70 -5.71 10.65 6.79
N THR A 71 -5.41 11.93 6.57
CA THR A 71 -5.70 12.61 5.31
C THR A 71 -4.53 12.43 4.36
N MET A 72 -4.81 12.31 3.05
CA MET A 72 -3.74 12.26 2.08
C MET A 72 -2.97 13.58 2.06
N ALA A 73 -1.64 13.47 2.05
CA ALA A 73 -0.77 14.62 1.94
C ALA A 73 0.60 14.20 1.43
N PHE A 74 1.24 15.11 0.70
CA PHE A 74 2.67 15.03 0.47
C PHE A 74 3.43 15.64 1.64
N SER A 75 4.59 15.08 1.92
CA SER A 75 5.54 15.62 2.88
C SER A 75 6.95 15.66 2.29
N SER A 76 7.77 16.57 2.79
CA SER A 76 9.22 16.55 2.61
C SER A 76 9.87 16.88 3.94
N GLN A 77 10.97 16.21 4.28
CA GLN A 77 11.66 16.39 5.57
C GLN A 77 10.73 16.29 6.80
N MET A 78 9.75 15.37 6.77
CA MET A 78 8.72 15.20 7.82
C MET A 78 7.75 16.38 8.00
N GLN A 79 7.77 17.37 7.10
CA GLN A 79 6.82 18.46 7.06
C GLN A 79 5.80 18.24 5.94
N ARG A 80 4.51 18.39 6.26
CA ARG A 80 3.44 18.39 5.25
C ARG A 80 3.62 19.57 4.30
N LEU A 81 3.63 19.28 3.00
CA LEU A 81 3.70 20.28 1.96
C LEU A 81 2.35 20.99 1.80
N SER A 82 2.41 22.31 1.69
CA SER A 82 1.26 23.16 1.39
C SER A 82 0.94 23.10 -0.10
N LEU A 83 -0.34 23.27 -0.45
CA LEU A 83 -0.78 23.52 -1.83
C LEU A 83 -0.92 25.01 -2.13
N ASP A 84 -0.34 25.87 -1.29
CA ASP A 84 -0.15 27.29 -1.55
C ASP A 84 1.26 27.51 -2.15
N PRO A 85 1.40 28.12 -3.34
CA PRO A 85 2.69 28.24 -4.04
C PRO A 85 3.79 28.95 -3.22
N LEU A 86 3.45 30.06 -2.53
CA LEU A 86 4.43 30.82 -1.75
C LEU A 86 4.90 30.03 -0.53
N THR A 87 3.96 29.39 0.17
CA THR A 87 4.27 28.54 1.30
C THR A 87 5.10 27.32 0.87
N LEU A 88 4.74 26.68 -0.24
CA LEU A 88 5.47 25.53 -0.77
C LEU A 88 6.93 25.88 -1.10
N ALA A 89 7.16 27.00 -1.78
CA ALA A 89 8.50 27.47 -2.11
C ALA A 89 9.36 27.70 -0.84
N GLY A 90 8.76 28.19 0.25
CA GLY A 90 9.44 28.34 1.54
C GLY A 90 9.70 27.02 2.28
N GLN A 91 8.92 25.96 2.00
CA GLN A 91 9.07 24.64 2.62
C GLN A 91 10.14 23.78 1.96
N LEU A 92 10.44 24.01 0.69
CA LEU A 92 11.38 23.18 -0.08
C LEU A 92 12.78 23.79 -0.08
N THR A 93 13.76 23.07 0.47
CA THR A 93 15.16 23.45 0.36
C THR A 93 15.69 23.10 -1.03
N SER A 94 15.90 24.11 -1.89
CA SER A 94 16.44 23.94 -3.26
C SER A 94 15.64 22.94 -4.12
N PRO A 95 14.36 23.24 -4.43
CA PRO A 95 13.51 22.37 -5.23
C PRO A 95 14.14 22.12 -6.61
N GLN A 96 14.20 20.84 -6.99
CA GLN A 96 14.77 20.39 -8.24
C GLN A 96 13.66 20.13 -9.28
N PRO A 97 13.98 20.18 -10.58
CA PRO A 97 13.06 19.77 -11.64
C PRO A 97 12.75 18.27 -11.62
N ARG A 98 13.55 17.45 -10.92
CA ARG A 98 13.31 16.02 -10.79
C ARG A 98 12.80 15.69 -9.39
N ILE A 99 11.71 14.93 -9.32
CA ILE A 99 11.03 14.60 -8.07
C ILE A 99 11.05 13.08 -7.91
N VAL A 100 11.40 12.61 -6.71
CA VAL A 100 11.17 11.21 -6.33
C VAL A 100 10.09 11.14 -5.27
N ILE A 101 9.05 10.34 -5.53
CA ILE A 101 7.90 10.15 -4.65
C ILE A 101 7.99 8.77 -4.01
N CYS A 102 8.08 8.74 -2.69
CA CYS A 102 8.11 7.53 -1.89
C CYS A 102 6.72 7.21 -1.32
N VAL A 103 6.16 6.04 -1.67
CA VAL A 103 4.78 5.65 -1.30
C VAL A 103 4.78 4.44 -0.37
N HIS A 104 4.42 4.65 0.90
CA HIS A 104 4.49 3.62 1.94
C HIS A 104 3.44 2.50 1.79
N GLY A 105 3.66 1.39 2.52
CA GLY A 105 2.78 0.23 2.56
C GLY A 105 1.63 0.30 3.56
N TRP A 106 0.91 -0.81 3.67
CA TRP A 106 -0.23 -1.00 4.58
C TRP A 106 0.20 -0.99 6.05
N CYS A 107 -0.61 -0.40 6.94
CA CYS A 107 -0.27 -0.18 8.35
C CYS A 107 1.05 0.62 8.52
N MET A 108 1.34 1.51 7.57
CA MET A 108 2.51 2.39 7.61
C MET A 108 2.15 3.87 7.41
N ASN A 109 3.15 4.73 7.61
CA ASN A 109 3.14 6.13 7.21
C ASN A 109 4.49 6.52 6.55
N ASP A 110 4.56 7.74 6.03
CA ASP A 110 5.72 8.34 5.37
C ASP A 110 7.01 8.36 6.22
N SER A 111 6.91 8.54 7.55
CA SER A 111 8.09 8.55 8.44
C SER A 111 8.92 7.26 8.37
N GLN A 112 8.30 6.15 7.96
CA GLN A 112 8.94 4.85 7.97
C GLN A 112 9.97 4.67 6.86
N TRP A 113 10.02 5.55 5.86
CA TRP A 113 11.12 5.60 4.89
C TRP A 113 12.45 6.07 5.52
N GLN A 114 12.41 6.73 6.69
CA GLN A 114 13.57 7.31 7.36
C GLN A 114 14.11 6.44 8.51
N ARG A 115 13.61 5.20 8.69
CA ARG A 115 13.80 4.38 9.91
C ARG A 115 15.13 3.59 10.03
N LYS A 116 16.22 3.95 9.30
CA LYS A 116 17.62 3.42 9.33
C LYS A 116 18.01 2.56 8.10
N PRO A 117 19.31 2.40 7.77
CA PRO A 117 20.38 3.42 7.75
C PRO A 117 20.32 4.29 6.47
N HIS A 118 19.38 4.03 5.56
CA HIS A 118 19.19 4.79 4.35
C HIS A 118 17.71 5.04 4.08
N ASP A 119 17.46 6.01 3.21
CA ASP A 119 16.15 6.35 2.67
C ASP A 119 16.30 6.36 1.15
N HIS A 120 15.50 5.55 0.46
CA HIS A 120 15.57 5.36 -0.99
C HIS A 120 15.42 6.67 -1.76
N GLY A 121 14.51 7.56 -1.33
CA GLY A 121 14.31 8.87 -1.94
C GLY A 121 15.47 9.82 -1.64
N ARG A 122 15.93 9.89 -0.38
CA ARG A 122 17.06 10.76 -0.02
C ARG A 122 18.37 10.36 -0.68
N ALA A 123 18.56 9.06 -0.96
CA ALA A 123 19.74 8.57 -1.67
C ALA A 123 19.88 9.18 -3.08
N LEU A 124 18.79 9.70 -3.66
CA LEU A 124 18.76 10.33 -4.97
C LEU A 124 19.03 11.85 -4.96
N VAL A 125 19.07 12.50 -3.79
CA VAL A 125 19.31 13.95 -3.67
C VAL A 125 20.61 14.37 -4.34
N LYS A 126 21.68 13.60 -4.17
CA LYS A 126 22.99 13.85 -4.81
C LYS A 126 22.98 13.75 -6.33
N PHE A 127 21.91 13.21 -6.91
CA PHE A 127 21.67 13.15 -8.35
C PHE A 127 20.61 14.16 -8.80
N GLY A 128 20.32 15.18 -7.98
CA GLY A 128 19.43 16.29 -8.33
C GLY A 128 17.94 15.92 -8.29
N TYR A 129 17.53 15.05 -7.35
CA TYR A 129 16.13 14.75 -7.08
C TYR A 129 15.67 15.41 -5.77
N THR A 130 14.44 15.94 -5.75
CA THR A 130 13.77 16.33 -4.51
C THR A 130 12.91 15.19 -3.99
N PRO A 131 13.18 14.64 -2.79
CA PRO A 131 12.37 13.58 -2.20
C PRO A 131 11.08 14.13 -1.59
N VAL A 132 9.97 13.50 -1.99
CA VAL A 132 8.62 13.74 -1.51
C VAL A 132 8.04 12.40 -1.06
N TYR A 133 7.24 12.41 0.01
CA TYR A 133 6.65 11.20 0.56
C TYR A 133 5.14 11.34 0.60
N LEU A 134 4.43 10.29 0.21
CA LEU A 134 2.98 10.26 0.30
C LEU A 134 2.57 9.68 1.65
N ARG A 135 1.84 10.45 2.45
CA ARG A 135 1.08 9.97 3.61
C ARG A 135 -0.36 9.76 3.17
N TYR A 136 -0.95 8.61 3.47
CA TYR A 136 -2.35 8.32 3.14
C TYR A 136 -2.97 7.29 4.09
N ASN A 137 -4.30 7.16 4.03
CA ASN A 137 -5.05 6.22 4.85
C ASN A 137 -5.12 4.85 4.16
N THR A 138 -4.32 3.91 4.68
CA THR A 138 -4.17 2.55 4.12
C THR A 138 -5.38 1.64 4.33
N GLY A 139 -6.41 2.08 5.06
CA GLY A 139 -7.67 1.36 5.24
C GLY A 139 -8.78 1.76 4.27
N ARG A 140 -8.62 2.87 3.54
CA ARG A 140 -9.52 3.21 2.43
C ARG A 140 -9.23 2.33 1.21
N HIS A 141 -10.21 2.21 0.32
CA HIS A 141 -10.05 1.51 -0.95
C HIS A 141 -8.79 1.99 -1.68
N ILE A 142 -8.04 1.05 -2.24
CA ILE A 142 -6.80 1.34 -2.96
C ILE A 142 -7.09 2.24 -4.16
N SER A 143 -8.21 2.03 -4.86
CA SER A 143 -8.62 2.87 -5.98
C SER A 143 -9.00 4.29 -5.58
N THR A 144 -9.62 4.47 -4.41
CA THR A 144 -9.89 5.81 -3.87
C THR A 144 -8.60 6.52 -3.52
N ASN A 145 -7.65 5.83 -2.89
CA ASN A 145 -6.33 6.40 -2.62
C ASN A 145 -5.56 6.69 -3.92
N GLY A 146 -5.65 5.82 -4.94
CA GLY A 146 -5.00 6.03 -6.23
C GLY A 146 -5.55 7.24 -6.98
N GLU A 147 -6.87 7.36 -7.07
CA GLU A 147 -7.52 8.51 -7.71
C GLU A 147 -7.21 9.83 -6.99
N GLU A 148 -7.29 9.85 -5.66
CA GLU A 148 -6.92 11.03 -4.87
C GLU A 148 -5.44 11.38 -5.04
N PHE A 149 -4.55 10.37 -5.08
CA PHE A 149 -3.12 10.59 -5.33
C PHE A 149 -2.89 11.20 -6.72
N ALA A 150 -3.56 10.70 -7.77
CA ALA A 150 -3.42 11.23 -9.12
C ALA A 150 -3.80 12.72 -9.21
N LEU A 151 -4.91 13.11 -8.58
CA LEU A 151 -5.41 14.48 -8.59
C LEU A 151 -4.61 15.41 -7.67
N LEU A 152 -4.15 14.91 -6.53
CA LEU A 152 -3.33 15.67 -5.60
C LEU A 152 -1.92 15.90 -6.16
N LEU A 153 -1.37 14.91 -6.87
CA LEU A 153 -0.08 15.05 -7.53
C LEU A 153 -0.13 16.11 -8.62
N GLU A 154 -1.17 16.14 -9.46
CA GLU A 154 -1.34 17.21 -10.46
C GLU A 154 -1.29 18.59 -9.81
N GLN A 155 -2.05 18.80 -8.73
CA GLN A 155 -2.06 20.07 -7.99
C GLN A 155 -0.68 20.43 -7.46
N LEU A 156 0.08 19.48 -6.92
CA LEU A 156 1.43 19.72 -6.43
C LEU A 156 2.41 20.09 -7.55
N ILE A 157 2.31 19.42 -8.70
CA ILE A 157 3.19 19.66 -9.85
C ILE A 157 2.89 21.03 -10.50
N ASP A 158 1.62 21.42 -10.59
CA ASP A 158 1.21 22.71 -11.16
C ASP A 158 1.77 23.91 -10.39
N ILE A 159 1.96 23.77 -9.08
CA ILE A 159 2.48 24.83 -8.21
C ILE A 159 3.96 24.62 -7.84
N TRP A 160 4.62 23.62 -8.42
CA TRP A 160 6.00 23.31 -8.06
C TRP A 160 6.90 24.53 -8.35
N PRO A 161 7.87 24.87 -7.49
CA PRO A 161 8.62 26.14 -7.64
C PRO A 161 9.48 26.26 -8.91
N CYS A 162 9.64 25.18 -9.67
CA CYS A 162 10.34 25.13 -10.95
C CYS A 162 9.64 24.16 -11.91
N ASP A 163 9.94 24.23 -13.21
CA ASP A 163 9.32 23.32 -14.17
C ASP A 163 9.81 21.89 -13.98
N VAL A 164 8.90 21.01 -13.55
CA VAL A 164 9.17 19.60 -13.32
C VAL A 164 9.51 18.92 -14.66
N GLN A 165 10.65 18.25 -14.75
CA GLN A 165 11.05 17.50 -15.94
C GLN A 165 10.86 16.00 -15.78
N GLU A 166 10.98 15.49 -14.55
CA GLU A 166 10.96 14.05 -14.29
C GLU A 166 10.32 13.73 -12.95
N ILE A 167 9.48 12.69 -12.94
CA ILE A 167 8.91 12.09 -11.74
C ILE A 167 9.34 10.62 -11.69
N VAL A 168 9.78 10.20 -10.52
CA VAL A 168 10.08 8.81 -10.18
C VAL A 168 9.20 8.41 -9.01
N ILE A 169 8.58 7.23 -9.07
CA ILE A 169 7.83 6.68 -7.94
C ILE A 169 8.54 5.44 -7.41
N ILE A 170 8.85 5.43 -6.11
CA ILE A 170 9.35 4.26 -5.38
C ILE A 170 8.29 3.86 -4.36
N ALA A 171 7.73 2.68 -4.54
CA ALA A 171 6.54 2.28 -3.82
C ALA A 171 6.73 0.94 -3.11
N HIS A 172 6.39 0.87 -1.84
CA HIS A 172 6.54 -0.35 -1.03
C HIS A 172 5.20 -0.99 -0.74
N SER A 173 5.11 -2.31 -0.89
CA SER A 173 3.93 -3.09 -0.52
C SER A 173 2.66 -2.54 -1.19
N MET A 174 1.60 -2.28 -0.41
CA MET A 174 0.38 -1.59 -0.85
C MET A 174 0.63 -0.30 -1.65
N GLY A 175 1.71 0.44 -1.35
CA GLY A 175 2.04 1.67 -2.06
C GLY A 175 2.20 1.48 -3.56
N GLY A 176 2.70 0.32 -4.00
CA GLY A 176 2.82 0.01 -5.44
C GLY A 176 1.47 -0.23 -6.11
N LEU A 177 0.49 -0.78 -5.39
CA LEU A 177 -0.88 -0.88 -5.88
C LEU A 177 -1.53 0.51 -5.97
N VAL A 178 -1.34 1.35 -4.95
CA VAL A 178 -1.84 2.74 -4.94
C VAL A 178 -1.21 3.55 -6.08
N SER A 179 0.08 3.35 -6.35
CA SER A 179 0.79 4.04 -7.43
C SER A 179 0.34 3.60 -8.82
N ARG A 180 0.14 2.29 -9.03
CA ARG A 180 -0.46 1.77 -10.27
C ARG A 180 -1.89 2.28 -10.45
N SER A 181 -2.67 2.32 -9.37
CA SER A 181 -4.01 2.90 -9.38
C SER A 181 -3.97 4.39 -9.77
N ALA A 182 -3.05 5.17 -9.19
CA ALA A 182 -2.87 6.57 -9.54
C ALA A 182 -2.49 6.76 -11.01
N CYS A 183 -1.63 5.92 -11.58
CA CYS A 183 -1.33 5.96 -13.01
C CYS A 183 -2.58 5.68 -13.86
N PHE A 184 -3.36 4.66 -13.50
CA PHE A 184 -4.62 4.35 -14.19
C PHE A 184 -5.61 5.53 -14.16
N TYR A 185 -5.81 6.15 -13.00
CA TYR A 185 -6.70 7.31 -12.87
C TYR A 185 -6.12 8.58 -13.48
N ALA A 186 -4.80 8.73 -13.52
CA ALA A 186 -4.15 9.85 -14.17
C ALA A 186 -4.48 9.88 -15.68
N SER A 187 -4.39 8.74 -16.35
CA SER A 187 -4.79 8.62 -17.76
C SER A 187 -6.29 8.89 -17.95
N ARG A 188 -7.15 8.43 -17.03
CA ARG A 188 -8.61 8.67 -17.11
C ARG A 188 -9.02 10.12 -16.89
N HIS A 189 -8.35 10.82 -15.97
CA HIS A 189 -8.58 12.23 -15.68
C HIS A 189 -7.78 13.17 -16.59
N GLN A 190 -6.93 12.63 -17.47
CA GLN A 190 -6.08 13.38 -18.40
C GLN A 190 -5.17 14.40 -17.67
N VAL A 191 -4.73 14.07 -16.46
CA VAL A 191 -3.75 14.88 -15.72
C VAL A 191 -2.37 14.79 -16.38
N LYS A 192 -1.58 15.85 -16.29
CA LYS A 192 -0.37 16.02 -17.10
C LYS A 192 0.85 15.35 -16.48
N TRP A 193 0.90 15.20 -15.15
CA TRP A 193 2.08 14.65 -14.49
C TRP A 193 2.46 13.24 -14.99
N ILE A 194 1.50 12.45 -15.50
CA ILE A 194 1.76 11.11 -16.03
C ILE A 194 2.76 11.13 -17.19
N GLN A 195 2.80 12.21 -17.99
CA GLN A 195 3.75 12.38 -19.10
C GLN A 195 5.19 12.63 -18.58
N LYS A 196 5.29 13.13 -17.35
CA LYS A 196 6.56 13.39 -16.64
C LYS A 196 7.03 12.18 -15.82
N LEU A 197 6.19 11.15 -15.65
CA LEU A 197 6.58 9.91 -14.96
C LEU A 197 7.56 9.13 -15.84
N ALA A 198 8.81 9.03 -15.40
CA ALA A 198 9.83 8.26 -16.11
C ALA A 198 9.95 6.83 -15.59
N THR A 199 9.85 6.65 -14.26
CA THR A 199 10.14 5.37 -13.61
C THR A 199 9.16 5.06 -12.47
N LEU A 200 8.68 3.82 -12.42
CA LEU A 200 7.89 3.25 -11.31
C LEU A 200 8.60 1.99 -10.79
N ILE A 201 9.02 1.99 -9.53
CA ILE A 201 9.66 0.84 -8.88
C ILE A 201 8.79 0.34 -7.73
N THR A 202 8.39 -0.93 -7.79
CA THR A 202 7.64 -1.59 -6.73
C THR A 202 8.52 -2.50 -5.88
N LEU A 203 8.36 -2.41 -4.55
CA LEU A 203 9.13 -3.16 -3.56
C LEU A 203 8.18 -4.08 -2.78
N GLY A 204 8.16 -5.37 -3.13
CA GLY A 204 7.31 -6.38 -2.46
C GLY A 204 5.81 -6.07 -2.59
N THR A 205 5.39 -5.48 -3.71
CA THR A 205 3.99 -5.09 -3.92
C THR A 205 3.13 -6.31 -4.25
N PRO A 206 2.05 -6.58 -3.52
CA PRO A 206 1.21 -7.74 -3.79
C PRO A 206 0.29 -7.52 -5.01
N HIS A 207 0.85 -7.59 -6.23
CA HIS A 207 0.11 -7.34 -7.47
C HIS A 207 -1.03 -8.34 -7.72
N ASN A 208 -0.92 -9.55 -7.18
CA ASN A 208 -1.96 -10.59 -7.22
C ASN A 208 -2.68 -10.75 -5.87
N GLY A 209 -2.43 -9.82 -4.94
CA GLY A 209 -2.91 -9.91 -3.57
C GLY A 209 -1.92 -10.57 -2.60
N ALA A 210 -2.15 -10.35 -1.31
CA ALA A 210 -1.42 -10.97 -0.22
C ALA A 210 -2.32 -11.96 0.54
N PRO A 211 -1.85 -13.17 0.92
CA PRO A 211 -2.65 -14.11 1.68
C PRO A 211 -3.10 -13.51 3.02
N LEU A 212 -4.41 -13.57 3.31
CA LEU A 212 -4.98 -13.01 4.54
C LEU A 212 -4.28 -13.54 5.81
N ALA A 213 -3.92 -14.82 5.84
CA ALA A 213 -3.20 -15.39 6.98
C ALA A 213 -1.84 -14.70 7.23
N GLN A 214 -1.10 -14.35 6.18
CA GLN A 214 0.17 -13.63 6.29
C GLN A 214 -0.05 -12.17 6.72
N MET A 215 -1.11 -11.52 6.23
CA MET A 215 -1.48 -10.17 6.65
C MET A 215 -1.88 -10.10 8.14
N VAL A 216 -2.66 -11.06 8.64
CA VAL A 216 -3.02 -11.15 10.07
C VAL A 216 -1.75 -11.32 10.91
N HIS A 217 -0.93 -12.32 10.56
CA HIS A 217 0.32 -12.59 11.26
C HIS A 217 1.23 -11.36 11.30
N TRP A 218 1.31 -10.61 10.19
CA TRP A 218 2.12 -9.40 10.12
C TRP A 218 1.65 -8.30 11.07
N VAL A 219 0.34 -8.11 11.24
CA VAL A 219 -0.21 -7.15 12.21
C VAL A 219 0.00 -7.63 13.64
N GLU A 220 -0.21 -8.92 13.92
CA GLU A 220 0.02 -9.52 15.24
C GLU A 220 1.48 -9.29 15.69
N GLU A 221 2.46 -9.57 14.84
CA GLU A 221 3.88 -9.34 15.16
C GLU A 221 4.18 -7.86 15.44
N ARG A 222 3.60 -6.93 14.67
CA ARG A 222 3.81 -5.49 14.88
C ARG A 222 3.16 -4.94 16.14
N THR A 223 2.06 -5.56 16.57
CA THR A 223 1.25 -5.08 17.70
C THR A 223 1.52 -5.84 19.00
N ALA A 224 2.25 -6.96 18.94
CA ALA A 224 2.63 -7.81 20.07
C ALA A 224 3.25 -7.03 21.24
N THR A 225 4.01 -5.97 20.97
CA THR A 225 4.70 -5.17 21.99
C THR A 225 3.96 -3.88 22.37
N ILE A 226 2.73 -3.68 21.90
CA ILE A 226 1.95 -2.46 22.09
C ILE A 226 0.65 -2.81 22.86
N PRO A 227 0.62 -2.67 24.20
CA PRO A 227 -0.47 -3.18 25.04
C PRO A 227 -1.86 -2.67 24.64
N TYR A 228 -1.97 -1.41 24.24
CA TYR A 228 -3.24 -0.81 23.83
C TYR A 228 -3.70 -1.21 22.41
N LEU A 229 -2.84 -1.87 21.62
CA LEU A 229 -3.23 -2.47 20.34
C LEU A 229 -3.56 -3.96 20.45
N GLN A 230 -3.36 -4.59 21.61
CA GLN A 230 -3.66 -6.02 21.83
C GLN A 230 -5.13 -6.40 21.56
N PRO A 231 -6.16 -5.59 21.91
CA PRO A 231 -7.54 -5.87 21.52
C PRO A 231 -7.77 -5.89 20.01
N PHE A 232 -6.86 -5.27 19.24
CA PHE A 232 -6.86 -5.23 17.78
C PHE A 232 -5.87 -6.22 17.15
N ALA A 233 -5.03 -6.88 17.95
CA ALA A 233 -4.09 -7.90 17.48
C ALA A 233 -4.85 -9.17 17.06
N THR A 234 -5.89 -9.55 17.81
CA THR A 234 -6.77 -10.68 17.50
C THR A 234 -7.83 -10.27 16.47
N LEU A 235 -7.40 -10.10 15.22
CA LEU A 235 -8.18 -9.57 14.08
C LEU A 235 -9.32 -10.51 13.62
N ALA A 236 -10.43 -10.53 14.36
CA ALA A 236 -11.67 -11.20 13.92
C ALA A 236 -12.37 -10.53 12.72
N ARG A 237 -11.72 -9.59 12.01
CA ARG A 237 -11.71 -9.47 10.54
C ARG A 237 -10.93 -8.22 10.15
N MET A 238 -9.87 -8.38 9.37
CA MET A 238 -9.37 -7.33 8.48
C MET A 238 -10.52 -6.91 7.54
N ARG A 239 -11.26 -5.86 7.94
CA ARG A 239 -12.48 -5.41 7.25
C ARG A 239 -12.30 -4.14 6.47
N SER A 240 -11.22 -3.40 6.70
CA SER A 240 -11.02 -2.15 5.98
C SER A 240 -11.08 -2.43 4.49
N ALA A 241 -11.71 -1.52 3.77
CA ALA A 241 -11.72 -1.50 2.32
C ALA A 241 -10.31 -1.75 1.75
N GLY A 242 -9.30 -1.07 2.31
CA GLY A 242 -7.89 -1.22 1.91
C GLY A 242 -7.32 -2.62 2.14
N SER A 243 -7.60 -3.28 3.27
CA SER A 243 -7.14 -4.65 3.50
C SER A 243 -7.80 -5.67 2.55
N LYS A 244 -9.08 -5.48 2.23
CA LYS A 244 -9.79 -6.34 1.27
C LYS A 244 -9.24 -6.13 -0.14
N ASP A 245 -9.00 -4.89 -0.55
CA ASP A 245 -8.40 -4.60 -1.85
C ASP A 245 -6.98 -5.18 -1.93
N LEU A 246 -6.20 -5.06 -0.84
CA LEU A 246 -4.84 -5.60 -0.75
C LEU A 246 -4.79 -7.12 -0.88
N SER A 247 -5.76 -7.85 -0.31
CA SER A 247 -5.77 -9.31 -0.40
C SER A 247 -6.06 -9.82 -1.81
N HIS A 248 -6.63 -8.98 -2.68
CA HIS A 248 -6.94 -9.32 -4.07
C HIS A 248 -6.07 -8.58 -5.10
N GLY A 249 -5.30 -7.55 -4.70
CA GLY A 249 -4.58 -6.70 -5.64
C GLY A 249 -5.49 -5.74 -6.42
N ALA A 250 -6.66 -5.38 -5.88
CA ALA A 250 -7.66 -4.56 -6.54
C ALA A 250 -7.24 -3.08 -6.59
N ILE A 251 -7.22 -2.47 -7.79
CA ILE A 251 -6.71 -1.09 -8.01
C ILE A 251 -7.66 -0.13 -8.72
N HIS A 252 -8.89 -0.54 -9.03
CA HIS A 252 -9.90 0.33 -9.67
C HIS A 252 -11.27 0.14 -9.03
N HIS A 253 -12.14 1.15 -9.11
CA HIS A 253 -13.42 1.18 -8.38
C HIS A 253 -14.36 0.01 -8.71
N ALA A 254 -14.40 -0.43 -9.97
CA ALA A 254 -15.24 -1.57 -10.35
C ALA A 254 -14.79 -2.91 -9.74
N ALA A 255 -13.54 -3.01 -9.26
CA ALA A 255 -13.03 -4.20 -8.59
C ALA A 255 -13.59 -4.39 -7.17
N TRP A 256 -14.36 -3.42 -6.65
CA TRP A 256 -15.01 -3.55 -5.34
C TRP A 256 -16.19 -4.51 -5.36
N GLU A 257 -16.79 -4.72 -6.53
CA GLU A 257 -17.89 -5.68 -6.70
C GLU A 257 -17.38 -7.11 -6.53
N ARG A 258 -18.21 -7.98 -5.95
CA ARG A 258 -17.79 -9.34 -5.57
C ARG A 258 -17.24 -10.09 -6.78
N HIS A 259 -16.09 -10.69 -6.59
CA HIS A 259 -15.47 -11.58 -7.57
C HIS A 259 -16.45 -12.67 -7.97
N VAL A 260 -16.73 -12.78 -9.27
CA VAL A 260 -17.40 -13.94 -9.85
C VAL A 260 -16.34 -15.04 -10.01
N PRO A 261 -16.45 -16.19 -9.33
CA PRO A 261 -15.47 -17.27 -9.46
C PRO A 261 -15.33 -17.73 -10.91
N GLY A 262 -14.10 -17.90 -11.38
CA GLY A 262 -13.79 -18.42 -12.73
C GLY A 262 -13.67 -17.38 -13.84
N VAL A 263 -13.86 -16.08 -13.55
CA VAL A 263 -13.59 -15.00 -14.52
C VAL A 263 -12.23 -14.38 -14.24
N CYS A 264 -11.32 -14.41 -15.23
CA CYS A 264 -10.07 -13.69 -15.15
C CYS A 264 -10.38 -12.17 -15.16
N GLN A 265 -10.07 -11.48 -14.07
CA GLN A 265 -10.35 -10.06 -13.99
C GLN A 265 -9.32 -9.28 -14.81
N LEU A 266 -9.82 -8.40 -15.68
CA LEU A 266 -9.00 -7.40 -16.36
C LEU A 266 -8.45 -6.44 -15.30
N ARG A 267 -7.20 -6.69 -14.88
CA ARG A 267 -6.45 -5.74 -14.07
C ARG A 267 -5.86 -4.66 -14.99
N PRO A 268 -5.85 -3.38 -14.60
CA PRO A 268 -5.18 -2.36 -15.37
C PRO A 268 -3.71 -2.72 -15.64
N PRO A 269 -3.21 -2.52 -16.88
CA PRO A 269 -1.82 -2.81 -17.23
C PRO A 269 -0.85 -1.88 -16.49
N LEU A 270 0.45 -2.10 -16.71
CA LEU A 270 1.46 -1.10 -16.35
C LEU A 270 1.27 0.15 -17.23
N PRO A 271 1.60 1.36 -16.71
CA PRO A 271 1.47 2.58 -17.51
C PRO A 271 2.39 2.54 -18.74
N ASP A 272 1.86 3.01 -19.87
CA ASP A 272 2.61 3.15 -21.12
C ASP A 272 3.73 4.19 -20.96
N ASP A 273 4.83 4.01 -21.70
CA ASP A 273 5.99 4.92 -21.74
C ASP A 273 6.70 5.19 -20.39
N VAL A 274 6.45 4.34 -19.39
CA VAL A 274 7.09 4.38 -18.06
C VAL A 274 7.95 3.14 -17.83
N ALA A 275 9.20 3.35 -17.42
CA ALA A 275 10.08 2.25 -17.02
C ALA A 275 9.59 1.64 -15.69
N CYS A 276 8.92 0.49 -15.78
CA CYS A 276 8.36 -0.20 -14.63
C CYS A 276 9.30 -1.33 -14.16
N PHE A 277 9.57 -1.38 -12.84
CA PHE A 277 10.44 -2.36 -12.21
C PHE A 277 9.79 -3.00 -10.98
N ALA A 278 10.10 -4.26 -10.73
CA ALA A 278 9.57 -5.01 -9.59
C ALA A 278 10.69 -5.70 -8.81
N ILE A 279 10.71 -5.50 -7.49
CA ILE A 279 11.59 -6.20 -6.56
C ILE A 279 10.75 -7.10 -5.66
N ALA A 280 11.03 -8.40 -5.66
CA ALA A 280 10.47 -9.36 -4.72
C ALA A 280 11.48 -9.71 -3.62
N GLY A 281 11.01 -9.84 -2.38
CA GLY A 281 11.78 -10.44 -1.30
C GLY A 281 11.48 -11.93 -1.16
N CYS A 282 12.45 -12.67 -0.64
CA CYS A 282 12.34 -14.09 -0.35
C CYS A 282 13.09 -14.37 0.95
N LEU A 283 12.41 -14.89 1.98
CA LEU A 283 13.03 -15.23 3.27
C LEU A 283 14.14 -16.28 3.11
N GLY A 284 13.92 -17.26 2.23
CA GLY A 284 14.94 -18.23 1.86
C GLY A 284 16.07 -17.58 1.04
N LYS A 285 17.32 -17.99 1.27
CA LYS A 285 18.47 -17.53 0.48
C LYS A 285 18.47 -18.10 -0.95
N ASN A 286 17.94 -19.31 -1.12
CA ASN A 286 17.78 -19.92 -2.44
C ASN A 286 16.48 -19.43 -3.10
N VAL A 287 16.59 -18.47 -4.01
CA VAL A 287 15.45 -17.85 -4.72
C VAL A 287 14.81 -18.75 -5.79
N GLN A 288 15.41 -19.92 -6.06
CA GLN A 288 14.89 -20.94 -6.97
C GLN A 288 14.07 -22.02 -6.25
N ASP A 289 14.07 -22.04 -4.91
CA ASP A 289 13.27 -23.00 -4.14
C ASP A 289 11.78 -22.59 -4.12
N ASP A 290 10.91 -23.46 -4.62
CA ASP A 290 9.47 -23.18 -4.74
C ASP A 290 8.81 -22.86 -3.39
N ARG A 291 9.22 -23.52 -2.31
CA ARG A 291 8.65 -23.25 -0.98
C ARG A 291 9.02 -21.85 -0.52
N SER A 292 10.28 -21.48 -0.69
CA SER A 292 10.80 -20.14 -0.38
C SER A 292 10.10 -19.07 -1.23
N ARG A 293 9.85 -19.33 -2.52
CA ARG A 293 9.11 -18.41 -3.41
C ARG A 293 7.64 -18.24 -3.01
N ARG A 294 6.99 -19.31 -2.54
CA ARG A 294 5.59 -19.27 -2.05
C ARG A 294 5.45 -18.50 -0.73
N LEU A 295 6.42 -18.65 0.17
CA LEU A 295 6.52 -17.84 1.38
C LEU A 295 6.85 -16.38 1.06
N GLY A 296 7.69 -16.16 0.04
CA GLY A 296 8.16 -14.85 -0.36
C GLY A 296 8.86 -14.15 0.80
N ASP A 297 8.54 -12.89 1.02
CA ASP A 297 9.18 -12.05 2.05
C ASP A 297 8.54 -12.17 3.45
N GLY A 298 7.67 -13.15 3.64
CA GLY A 298 6.89 -13.38 4.86
C GLY A 298 5.51 -12.73 4.83
N LEU A 299 5.24 -11.83 3.87
CA LEU A 299 3.92 -11.21 3.66
C LEU A 299 3.42 -11.38 2.23
N VAL A 300 4.31 -11.29 1.25
CA VAL A 300 3.98 -11.27 -0.18
C VAL A 300 4.76 -12.38 -0.89
N PRO A 301 4.07 -13.37 -1.49
CA PRO A 301 4.71 -14.38 -2.33
C PRO A 301 5.45 -13.76 -3.52
N VAL A 302 6.56 -14.38 -3.95
CA VAL A 302 7.38 -13.86 -5.07
C VAL A 302 6.56 -13.69 -6.34
N ALA A 303 5.70 -14.65 -6.69
CA ALA A 303 4.85 -14.57 -7.86
C ALA A 303 3.88 -13.36 -7.81
N SER A 304 3.38 -13.01 -6.62
CA SER A 304 2.52 -11.84 -6.42
C SER A 304 3.31 -10.54 -6.53
N ALA A 305 4.53 -10.49 -5.97
CA ALA A 305 5.45 -9.36 -6.15
C ALA A 305 5.93 -9.19 -7.60
N LEU A 306 6.03 -10.32 -8.32
CA LEU A 306 6.28 -10.52 -9.74
C LEU A 306 5.22 -9.89 -10.66
N GLY A 307 3.97 -9.83 -10.17
CA GLY A 307 2.82 -9.73 -11.05
C GLY A 307 2.76 -10.89 -12.06
N GLU A 308 3.25 -12.08 -11.69
CA GLU A 308 3.21 -13.27 -12.55
C GLU A 308 1.75 -13.67 -12.83
N ALA A 309 1.52 -14.38 -13.94
CA ALA A 309 0.18 -14.87 -14.27
C ALA A 309 -0.33 -15.87 -13.21
N THR A 310 -1.64 -15.85 -12.98
CA THR A 310 -2.36 -16.80 -12.11
C THR A 310 -3.62 -17.25 -12.82
N GLU A 311 -4.35 -18.20 -12.23
CA GLU A 311 -5.68 -18.60 -12.73
C GLU A 311 -6.66 -17.41 -12.85
N HIS A 312 -6.50 -16.38 -12.01
CA HIS A 312 -7.43 -15.26 -11.93
C HIS A 312 -6.91 -13.95 -12.55
N HIS A 313 -5.61 -13.87 -12.86
CA HIS A 313 -4.95 -12.65 -13.33
C HIS A 313 -3.96 -12.94 -14.47
N LEU A 314 -4.08 -12.20 -15.58
CA LEU A 314 -3.04 -12.11 -16.62
C LEU A 314 -1.78 -11.47 -16.07
N ALA A 315 -0.58 -11.83 -16.52
CA ALA A 315 0.70 -11.24 -16.07
C ALA A 315 0.76 -9.71 -16.27
N LEU A 316 1.53 -8.99 -15.43
CA LEU A 316 1.82 -7.56 -15.64
C LEU A 316 2.95 -7.32 -16.65
N GLU A 317 3.64 -8.40 -17.04
CA GLU A 317 4.66 -8.38 -18.09
C GLU A 317 5.80 -7.38 -17.81
N PHE A 318 6.23 -7.25 -16.55
CA PHE A 318 7.50 -6.61 -16.25
C PHE A 318 8.61 -7.31 -17.07
N PRO A 319 9.45 -6.59 -17.83
CA PRO A 319 10.57 -7.20 -18.53
C PRO A 319 11.47 -7.96 -17.55
N GLU A 320 12.07 -9.08 -17.98
CA GLU A 320 12.93 -9.90 -17.10
C GLU A 320 14.10 -9.07 -16.53
N SER A 321 14.68 -8.18 -17.34
CA SER A 321 15.73 -7.22 -16.92
C SER A 321 15.28 -6.23 -15.83
N ASN A 322 13.98 -6.06 -15.68
CA ASN A 322 13.34 -5.12 -14.76
C ASN A 322 12.77 -5.81 -13.51
N GLN A 323 13.00 -7.12 -13.38
CA GLN A 323 12.63 -7.91 -12.21
C GLN A 323 13.87 -8.24 -11.40
N TRP A 324 13.71 -8.28 -10.07
CA TRP A 324 14.77 -8.77 -9.20
C TRP A 324 14.21 -9.46 -7.95
N VAL A 325 14.72 -10.66 -7.65
CA VAL A 325 14.36 -11.41 -6.44
C VAL A 325 15.53 -11.40 -5.46
N CYS A 326 15.26 -10.94 -4.24
CA CYS A 326 16.24 -10.84 -3.16
C CYS A 326 16.09 -12.02 -2.20
N GLY A 327 17.07 -12.93 -2.16
CA GLY A 327 17.11 -14.00 -1.15
C GLY A 327 17.55 -13.49 0.23
N GLY A 328 17.06 -14.13 1.30
CA GLY A 328 17.32 -13.72 2.68
C GLY A 328 16.67 -12.38 3.08
N MET A 329 15.56 -12.02 2.42
CA MET A 329 14.91 -10.72 2.52
C MET A 329 13.50 -10.87 3.10
N ASN A 330 13.23 -10.18 4.21
CA ASN A 330 11.87 -10.03 4.72
C ASN A 330 11.20 -8.75 4.17
N HIS A 331 9.89 -8.62 4.38
CA HIS A 331 9.09 -7.55 3.79
C HIS A 331 9.59 -6.13 4.13
N MET A 332 10.04 -5.92 5.38
CA MET A 332 10.62 -4.64 5.83
C MET A 332 12.10 -4.47 5.42
N GLY A 333 12.79 -5.56 5.14
CA GLY A 333 14.16 -5.58 4.63
C GLY A 333 14.27 -4.85 3.30
N LEU A 334 13.23 -4.90 2.47
CA LEU A 334 13.15 -4.17 1.20
C LEU A 334 13.32 -2.65 1.37
N LEU A 335 12.93 -2.10 2.52
CA LEU A 335 13.10 -0.67 2.83
C LEU A 335 14.47 -0.32 3.42
N THR A 336 15.21 -1.30 3.95
CA THR A 336 16.35 -1.04 4.84
C THR A 336 17.66 -1.65 4.35
N GLN A 337 17.64 -2.57 3.38
CA GLN A 337 18.83 -3.22 2.86
C GLN A 337 19.54 -2.42 1.76
N ALA A 338 20.84 -2.20 1.93
CA ALA A 338 21.64 -1.38 1.02
C ALA A 338 21.76 -1.97 -0.41
N SER A 339 21.61 -3.29 -0.57
CA SER A 339 21.53 -3.92 -1.89
C SER A 339 20.31 -3.47 -2.68
N VAL A 340 19.17 -3.28 -2.00
CA VAL A 340 17.93 -2.78 -2.60
C VAL A 340 18.09 -1.31 -3.00
N ALA A 341 18.63 -0.46 -2.12
CA ALA A 341 18.91 0.93 -2.47
C ALA A 341 19.84 1.07 -3.67
N ARG A 342 20.90 0.27 -3.75
CA ARG A 342 21.81 0.30 -4.91
C ARG A 342 21.10 -0.12 -6.20
N ARG A 343 20.23 -1.13 -6.13
CA ARG A 343 19.43 -1.57 -7.28
C ARG A 343 18.47 -0.48 -7.74
N VAL A 344 17.69 0.08 -6.81
CA VAL A 344 16.75 1.18 -7.06
C VAL A 344 17.47 2.37 -7.69
N GLN A 345 18.58 2.82 -7.08
CA GLN A 345 19.40 3.91 -7.60
C GLN A 345 19.89 3.61 -9.03
N GLY A 346 20.40 2.40 -9.28
CA GLY A 346 20.87 2.00 -10.60
C GLY A 346 19.79 2.06 -11.68
N TRP A 347 18.59 1.57 -11.37
CA TRP A 347 17.45 1.64 -12.30
C TRP A 347 16.95 3.06 -12.54
N VAL A 348 16.85 3.89 -11.50
CA VAL A 348 16.48 5.31 -11.67
C VAL A 348 17.48 6.03 -12.56
N LEU A 349 18.78 5.90 -12.29
CA LEU A 349 19.80 6.63 -13.06
C LEU A 349 19.93 6.14 -14.50
N ALA A 350 19.65 4.87 -14.77
CA ALA A 350 19.65 4.32 -16.13
C ALA A 350 18.46 4.80 -16.98
N ASN A 351 17.42 5.36 -16.36
CA ASN A 351 16.18 5.78 -17.03
C ASN A 351 15.83 7.26 -16.78
N SER A 352 16.75 8.03 -16.20
CA SER A 352 16.58 9.47 -16.02
C SER A 352 16.61 10.17 -17.38
N ARG A 353 15.72 11.15 -17.58
CA ARG A 353 15.55 11.86 -18.85
C ARG A 353 16.37 13.15 -18.91
#